data_AF-A0A919MDM6-F1
#
_entry.id   AF-A0A919MDM6-F1
#
_cell.length_a   1.000
_cell.length_b   1.000
_cell.length_c   1.000
_cell.angle_alpha   90.00
_cell.angle_beta   90.00
_cell.angle_gamma   90.00
#
_symmetry.space_group_name_H-M   'P 1'
#
loop_
_entity.id
_entity.type
_entity.pdbx_description
1 polymer ?
#
loop_
_entity_poly.entity_id
_entity_poly.type
_entity_poly.pdbx_seq_one_letter_code
_entity_poly.pdbx_strand_id
1 'polypeptide(L)'
;MSEPGRDEALSRAGLTLLDESSSPTVSPMTAWKLLIGAGVTPDSVVPDDSPALLNKVDEEWLEIATRARVIVADRPFWIHFAGPGARRQGWRKVMITGPVQLAEHLGTYAGEPEFVAMDLGERVVCGVTSEEDETWIVSARLDEPPLTVAEDVDLSELDCKVFVHGAPGRAELSAWIAGAVDAEGLEFFVDDNEEAGAGSGFLFFDHVCEFYFAPRVSLDDRIRTVSAILADLWRRSLSAVAACDYEERLLGNEERLLGKERSKQTESSDPM
;
A
#
# COMPACT_ATOMS: atom_id res chain seq x y z
N MET A 1 12.99 -10.80 16.37
CA MET A 1 13.89 -9.78 16.96
C MET A 1 13.46 -8.48 16.31
N SER A 2 12.95 -7.52 17.09
CA SER A 2 12.62 -6.20 16.58
C SER A 2 13.87 -5.58 15.96
N GLU A 3 13.72 -4.92 14.81
CA GLU A 3 14.84 -4.17 14.25
C GLU A 3 15.15 -3.00 15.19
N PRO A 4 16.39 -2.90 15.72
CA PRO A 4 16.72 -1.93 16.77
C PRO A 4 16.41 -0.47 16.40
N GLY A 5 16.36 -0.13 15.10
CA GLY A 5 16.00 1.21 14.64
C GLY A 5 14.54 1.60 14.86
N ARG A 6 13.58 0.65 14.82
CA ARG A 6 12.15 0.98 14.94
C ARG A 6 11.70 1.14 16.38
N ASP A 7 12.21 0.31 17.28
CA ASP A 7 11.97 0.48 18.73
C ASP A 7 12.63 1.77 19.23
N GLU A 8 13.80 2.13 18.68
CA GLU A 8 14.44 3.42 18.94
C GLU A 8 13.61 4.59 18.39
N ALA A 9 13.04 4.49 17.19
CA ALA A 9 12.16 5.50 16.62
C ALA A 9 10.92 5.75 17.51
N LEU A 10 10.29 4.69 18.02
CA LEU A 10 9.19 4.81 18.99
C LEU A 10 9.62 5.55 20.25
N SER A 11 10.78 5.19 20.82
CA SER A 11 11.33 5.85 22.01
C SER A 11 11.58 7.34 21.79
N ARG A 12 12.18 7.71 20.65
CA ARG A 12 12.43 9.11 20.28
C ARG A 12 11.14 9.88 20.03
N ALA A 13 10.11 9.22 19.53
CA ALA A 13 8.79 9.78 19.33
C ALA A 13 8.00 10.05 20.63
N GLY A 14 8.60 9.77 21.81
CA GLY A 14 7.94 9.91 23.10
C GLY A 14 7.07 8.72 23.50
N LEU A 15 7.26 7.57 22.84
CA LEU A 15 6.51 6.34 23.09
C LEU A 15 7.33 5.30 23.85
N THR A 16 6.70 4.61 24.79
CA THR A 16 7.27 3.41 25.41
C THR A 16 6.58 2.18 24.85
N LEU A 17 7.38 1.28 24.26
CA LEU A 17 6.94 -0.03 23.80
C LEU A 17 6.54 -0.90 25.01
N LEU A 18 5.40 -1.55 24.92
CA LEU A 18 4.95 -2.53 25.89
C LEU A 18 5.14 -3.95 25.35
N ASP A 19 5.69 -4.83 26.18
CA ASP A 19 5.76 -6.27 25.87
C ASP A 19 4.34 -6.86 25.85
N GLU A 20 3.94 -7.45 24.72
CA GLU A 20 2.71 -8.23 24.65
C GLU A 20 2.83 -9.52 23.82
N SER A 21 2.06 -10.51 24.27
CA SER A 21 1.85 -11.80 23.63
C SER A 21 0.60 -11.85 22.75
N SER A 22 -0.18 -10.75 22.68
CA SER A 22 -1.39 -10.64 21.87
C SER A 22 -1.23 -9.62 20.75
N SER A 23 -1.86 -9.90 19.61
CA SER A 23 -1.98 -8.98 18.48
C SER A 23 -3.46 -8.64 18.24
N PRO A 24 -3.77 -7.43 17.75
CA PRO A 24 -5.10 -7.09 17.28
C PRO A 24 -5.60 -8.04 16.19
N THR A 25 -6.91 -8.15 16.06
CA THR A 25 -7.55 -8.86 14.93
C THR A 25 -7.51 -8.04 13.63
N VAL A 26 -7.65 -6.72 13.72
CA VAL A 26 -7.50 -5.80 12.60
C VAL A 26 -6.04 -5.73 12.18
N SER A 27 -5.74 -5.97 10.91
CA SER A 27 -4.37 -5.82 10.40
C SER A 27 -3.99 -4.33 10.28
N PRO A 28 -2.69 -3.97 10.39
CA PRO A 28 -2.26 -2.60 10.11
C PRO A 28 -2.73 -2.09 8.75
N MET A 29 -2.73 -2.96 7.74
CA MET A 29 -3.10 -2.56 6.40
C MET A 29 -4.60 -2.32 6.23
N THR A 30 -5.44 -3.07 6.95
CA THR A 30 -6.87 -2.77 7.07
C THR A 30 -7.09 -1.37 7.63
N ALA A 31 -6.32 -0.97 8.65
CA ALA A 31 -6.37 0.38 9.19
C ALA A 31 -5.90 1.43 8.17
N TRP A 32 -4.79 1.21 7.48
CA TRP A 32 -4.29 2.11 6.45
C TRP A 32 -5.30 2.37 5.33
N LYS A 33 -5.99 1.34 4.84
CA LYS A 33 -7.02 1.47 3.80
C LYS A 33 -8.13 2.47 4.15
N LEU A 34 -8.43 2.64 5.43
CA LEU A 34 -9.42 3.62 5.88
C LEU A 34 -8.91 5.07 5.77
N LEU A 35 -7.59 5.25 5.72
CA LEU A 35 -6.95 6.56 5.74
C LEU A 35 -6.52 7.02 4.34
N ILE A 36 -6.13 6.09 3.47
CA ILE A 36 -5.63 6.38 2.11
C ILE A 36 -6.62 6.04 1.00
N GLY A 37 -7.85 5.65 1.36
CA GLY A 37 -8.88 5.24 0.41
C GLY A 37 -9.33 6.37 -0.51
N ALA A 38 -9.71 6.03 -1.75
CA ALA A 38 -10.30 6.99 -2.67
C ALA A 38 -11.57 7.62 -2.06
N GLY A 39 -11.59 8.94 -1.94
CA GLY A 39 -12.72 9.69 -1.37
C GLY A 39 -12.65 9.90 0.15
N VAL A 40 -11.55 9.49 0.81
CA VAL A 40 -11.27 9.92 2.18
C VAL A 40 -11.19 11.45 2.23
N THR A 41 -11.84 12.03 3.23
CA THR A 41 -11.74 13.45 3.54
C THR A 41 -10.96 13.61 4.84
N PRO A 42 -9.87 14.39 4.86
CA PRO A 42 -9.09 14.57 6.08
C PRO A 42 -9.87 15.32 7.16
N ASP A 43 -9.63 14.92 8.42
CA ASP A 43 -10.09 15.68 9.58
C ASP A 43 -9.30 16.98 9.73
N SER A 44 -8.02 16.96 9.34
CA SER A 44 -7.17 18.13 9.24
C SER A 44 -6.08 17.96 8.19
N VAL A 45 -5.61 19.10 7.68
CA VAL A 45 -4.62 19.20 6.62
C VAL A 45 -3.56 20.22 7.04
N VAL A 46 -2.30 19.79 7.05
CA VAL A 46 -1.15 20.65 7.33
C VAL A 46 -0.34 20.82 6.06
N PRO A 47 -0.21 22.04 5.51
CA PRO A 47 0.61 22.29 4.33
C PRO A 47 2.09 21.97 4.57
N ASP A 48 2.75 21.32 3.62
CA ASP A 48 4.15 20.90 3.75
C ASP A 48 5.12 22.09 3.79
N ASP A 49 4.72 23.23 3.23
CA ASP A 49 5.48 24.48 3.28
C ASP A 49 5.44 25.17 4.66
N SER A 50 4.73 24.58 5.64
CA SER A 50 4.65 25.15 6.97
C SER A 50 6.00 25.08 7.69
N PRO A 51 6.55 26.20 8.19
CA PRO A 51 7.83 26.20 8.90
C PRO A 51 7.79 25.46 10.26
N ALA A 52 6.61 25.01 10.67
CA ALA A 52 6.37 24.24 11.89
C ALA A 52 5.59 22.95 11.58
N LEU A 53 5.71 22.41 10.35
CA LEU A 53 4.98 21.22 9.87
C LEU A 53 4.90 20.11 10.92
N LEU A 54 6.05 19.59 11.36
CA LEU A 54 6.11 18.44 12.27
C LEU A 54 5.40 18.70 13.61
N ASN A 55 5.65 19.86 14.22
CA ASN A 55 5.02 20.23 15.48
C ASN A 55 3.50 20.37 15.33
N LYS A 56 3.04 20.95 14.21
CA LYS A 56 1.61 21.09 13.93
C LYS A 56 0.95 19.73 13.71
N VAL A 57 1.60 18.84 12.95
CA VAL A 57 1.10 17.48 12.73
C VAL A 57 0.97 16.75 14.06
N ASP A 58 1.96 16.82 14.95
CA ASP A 58 1.90 16.20 16.28
C ASP A 58 0.77 16.79 17.15
N GLU A 59 0.61 18.13 17.15
CA GLU A 59 -0.46 18.82 17.88
C GLU A 59 -1.86 18.44 17.38
N GLU A 60 -2.07 18.52 16.06
CA GLU A 60 -3.36 18.22 15.42
C GLU A 60 -3.70 16.74 15.51
N TRP A 61 -2.73 15.86 15.29
CA TRP A 61 -2.92 14.41 15.48
C TRP A 61 -3.30 14.11 16.93
N LEU A 62 -2.61 14.69 17.92
CA LEU A 62 -2.93 14.40 19.32
C LEU A 62 -4.33 14.90 19.70
N GLU A 63 -4.75 16.06 19.20
CA GLU A 63 -6.10 16.59 19.37
C GLU A 63 -7.15 15.64 18.76
N ILE A 64 -6.97 15.27 17.49
CA ILE A 64 -7.91 14.43 16.74
C ILE A 64 -7.96 13.01 17.33
N ALA A 65 -6.80 12.40 17.61
CA ALA A 65 -6.72 11.07 18.18
C ALA A 65 -7.33 11.00 19.59
N THR A 66 -7.19 12.07 20.39
CA THR A 66 -7.86 12.18 21.70
C THR A 66 -9.37 12.34 21.54
N ARG A 67 -9.82 13.20 20.62
CA ARG A 67 -11.24 13.42 20.31
C ARG A 67 -11.92 12.14 19.81
N ALA A 68 -11.24 11.39 18.94
CA ALA A 68 -11.68 10.11 18.40
C ALA A 68 -11.59 8.96 19.41
N ARG A 69 -10.90 9.17 20.55
CA ARG A 69 -10.64 8.19 21.61
C ARG A 69 -9.68 7.06 21.23
N VAL A 70 -8.82 7.28 20.24
CA VAL A 70 -7.63 6.46 20.01
C VAL A 70 -6.66 6.63 21.18
N ILE A 71 -6.44 7.88 21.58
CA ILE A 71 -5.62 8.22 22.75
C ILE A 71 -6.53 8.50 23.95
N VAL A 72 -6.28 7.76 25.03
CA VAL A 72 -6.90 7.98 26.33
C VAL A 72 -5.79 8.04 27.36
N ALA A 73 -5.84 9.04 28.25
CA ALA A 73 -4.82 9.23 29.28
C ALA A 73 -4.51 7.92 30.03
N ASP A 74 -3.22 7.64 30.20
CA ASP A 74 -2.68 6.47 30.89
C ASP A 74 -3.11 5.11 30.30
N ARG A 75 -3.56 5.08 29.03
CA ARG A 75 -3.90 3.83 28.34
C ARG A 75 -2.98 3.59 27.16
N PRO A 76 -2.59 2.32 26.92
CA PRO A 76 -1.89 1.98 25.70
C PRO A 76 -2.82 2.01 24.50
N PHE A 77 -2.19 2.05 23.34
CA PHE A 77 -2.82 1.97 22.03
C PHE A 77 -1.90 1.20 21.09
N TRP A 78 -2.42 0.85 19.93
CA TRP A 78 -1.66 0.19 18.87
C TRP A 78 -1.14 1.22 17.89
N ILE A 79 0.11 1.10 17.47
CA ILE A 79 0.69 1.93 16.42
C ILE A 79 1.39 1.09 15.37
N HIS A 80 1.31 1.55 14.13
CA HIS A 80 2.07 1.06 13.00
C HIS A 80 2.53 2.28 12.20
N PHE A 81 3.71 2.23 11.59
CA PHE A 81 4.25 3.33 10.80
C PHE A 81 4.95 2.80 9.55
N ALA A 82 5.07 3.62 8.52
CA ALA A 82 5.71 3.24 7.27
C ALA A 82 7.22 3.04 7.43
N GLY A 83 7.92 2.86 6.30
CA GLY A 83 9.34 2.61 6.24
C GLY A 83 9.72 1.15 5.95
N PRO A 84 11.03 0.87 5.83
CA PRO A 84 11.52 -0.42 5.38
C PRO A 84 10.96 -1.60 6.19
N GLY A 85 10.43 -2.59 5.47
CA GLY A 85 9.87 -3.80 6.06
C GLY A 85 8.55 -3.63 6.83
N ALA A 86 7.94 -2.44 6.87
CA ALA A 86 6.72 -2.17 7.64
C ALA A 86 5.59 -3.15 7.30
N ARG A 87 5.41 -3.53 6.03
CA ARG A 87 4.37 -4.48 5.59
C ARG A 87 4.44 -5.86 6.25
N ARG A 88 5.64 -6.30 6.67
CA ARG A 88 5.84 -7.59 7.36
C ARG A 88 5.70 -7.46 8.88
N GLN A 89 5.50 -6.23 9.37
CA GLN A 89 5.43 -5.94 10.79
C GLN A 89 3.99 -5.78 11.24
N GLY A 90 3.64 -6.49 12.30
CA GLY A 90 2.38 -6.28 12.99
C GLY A 90 2.41 -4.98 13.80
N TRP A 91 1.27 -4.70 14.43
CA TRP A 91 1.11 -3.61 15.39
C TRP A 91 2.18 -3.61 16.50
N ARG A 92 2.45 -2.44 17.04
CA ARG A 92 3.23 -2.24 18.26
C ARG A 92 2.33 -1.64 19.34
N LYS A 93 2.31 -2.25 20.52
CA LYS A 93 1.60 -1.68 21.65
C LYS A 93 2.46 -0.66 22.35
N VAL A 94 1.96 0.54 22.50
CA VAL A 94 2.73 1.66 23.03
C VAL A 94 1.91 2.49 24.03
N MET A 95 2.62 3.26 24.84
CA MET A 95 2.05 4.38 25.61
C MET A 95 2.85 5.65 25.35
N ILE A 96 2.16 6.80 25.37
CA ILE A 96 2.83 8.10 25.41
C ILE A 96 3.40 8.28 26.82
N THR A 97 4.71 8.47 26.92
CA THR A 97 5.41 8.68 28.21
C THR A 97 6.29 9.93 28.21
N GLY A 98 6.49 10.56 27.06
CA GLY A 98 7.23 11.81 26.89
C GLY A 98 6.48 12.81 26.00
N PRO A 99 7.15 13.92 25.63
CA PRO A 99 6.66 14.83 24.60
C PRO A 99 6.43 14.06 23.29
N VAL A 100 5.28 14.30 22.67
CA VAL A 100 4.93 13.68 21.37
C VAL A 100 5.81 14.29 20.28
N GLN A 101 6.54 13.44 19.58
CA GLN A 101 7.40 13.79 18.44
C GLN A 101 7.22 12.75 17.31
N LEU A 102 5.97 12.35 17.04
CA LEU A 102 5.69 11.25 16.13
C LEU A 102 6.04 11.64 14.70
N ALA A 103 5.69 12.86 14.30
CA ALA A 103 5.91 13.31 12.94
C ALA A 103 7.40 13.36 12.55
N GLU A 104 8.28 13.64 13.51
CA GLU A 104 9.73 13.69 13.27
C GLU A 104 10.35 12.29 13.13
N HIS A 105 9.84 11.30 13.87
CA HIS A 105 10.51 10.00 14.00
C HIS A 105 9.77 8.84 13.33
N LEU A 106 8.49 9.00 12.97
CA LEU A 106 7.65 7.96 12.40
C LEU A 106 7.27 8.29 10.94
N GLY A 107 8.13 7.86 10.02
CA GLY A 107 7.92 8.02 8.58
C GLY A 107 9.03 7.30 7.81
N THR A 108 8.86 7.21 6.49
CA THR A 108 9.89 6.64 5.62
C THR A 108 11.03 7.63 5.40
N TYR A 109 10.68 8.91 5.19
CA TYR A 109 11.63 9.98 4.89
C TYR A 109 11.52 11.09 5.93
N ALA A 110 12.62 11.82 6.12
CA ALA A 110 12.66 12.94 7.05
C ALA A 110 11.75 14.06 6.54
N GLY A 111 10.76 14.45 7.33
CA GLY A 111 9.77 15.45 6.93
C GLY A 111 8.47 14.86 6.39
N GLU A 112 8.39 13.55 6.17
CA GLU A 112 7.24 12.85 5.60
C GLU A 112 6.67 11.86 6.63
N PRO A 113 5.87 12.35 7.60
CA PRO A 113 5.29 11.50 8.62
C PRO A 113 4.26 10.55 8.02
N GLU A 114 4.36 9.27 8.39
CA GLU A 114 3.47 8.22 7.91
C GLU A 114 3.24 7.17 9.00
N PHE A 115 2.16 7.32 9.74
CA PHE A 115 1.79 6.38 10.79
C PHE A 115 0.29 6.30 11.04
N VAL A 116 -0.14 5.16 11.59
CA VAL A 116 -1.53 4.91 12.01
C VAL A 116 -1.53 4.39 13.44
N ALA A 117 -2.45 4.93 14.23
CA ALA A 117 -2.75 4.49 15.57
C ALA A 117 -4.18 3.93 15.66
N MET A 118 -4.39 2.97 16.56
CA MET A 118 -5.67 2.32 16.78
C MET A 118 -5.91 2.12 18.28
N ASP A 119 -7.16 2.30 18.74
CA ASP A 119 -7.51 2.01 20.13
C ASP A 119 -7.42 0.52 20.46
N LEU A 120 -7.29 0.17 21.74
CA LEU A 120 -7.20 -1.23 22.17
C LEU A 120 -8.46 -2.05 21.89
N GLY A 121 -9.61 -1.39 21.72
CA GLY A 121 -10.87 -2.03 21.40
C GLY A 121 -11.07 -2.31 19.92
N GLU A 122 -10.14 -1.91 19.06
CA GLU A 122 -10.20 -2.09 17.59
C GLU A 122 -11.46 -1.48 16.98
N ARG A 123 -11.82 -0.27 17.42
CA ARG A 123 -13.02 0.46 17.00
C ARG A 123 -12.72 1.71 16.22
N VAL A 124 -11.60 2.37 16.51
CA VAL A 124 -11.24 3.64 15.92
C VAL A 124 -9.77 3.65 15.56
N VAL A 125 -9.47 4.26 14.42
CA VAL A 125 -8.12 4.51 13.93
C VAL A 125 -7.92 6.01 13.73
N CYS A 126 -6.69 6.47 13.90
CA CYS A 126 -6.28 7.82 13.57
C CYS A 126 -4.86 7.76 13.04
N GLY A 127 -4.64 8.26 11.83
CA GLY A 127 -3.31 8.26 11.24
C GLY A 127 -2.99 9.54 10.50
N VAL A 128 -1.74 9.56 10.06
CA VAL A 128 -1.08 10.64 9.36
C VAL A 128 -0.52 10.07 8.06
N THR A 129 -0.83 10.71 6.94
CA THR A 129 -0.31 10.38 5.61
C THR A 129 0.37 11.61 5.02
N SER A 130 1.48 11.41 4.34
CA SER A 130 2.13 12.46 3.54
C SER A 130 1.60 12.35 2.11
N GLU A 131 0.87 13.36 1.64
CA GLU A 131 0.39 13.47 0.27
C GLU A 131 1.34 14.36 -0.55
N GLU A 132 1.05 14.61 -1.84
CA GLU A 132 2.00 15.28 -2.75
C GLU A 132 2.45 16.69 -2.31
N ASP A 133 1.61 17.44 -1.58
CA ASP A 133 1.89 18.83 -1.14
C ASP A 133 1.44 19.13 0.31
N GLU A 134 0.88 18.14 0.99
CA GLU A 134 0.26 18.33 2.30
C GLU A 134 0.25 17.04 3.14
N THR A 135 0.29 17.22 4.45
CA THR A 135 0.14 16.14 5.40
C THR A 135 -1.30 16.06 5.87
N TRP A 136 -1.93 14.89 5.72
CA TRP A 136 -3.31 14.65 6.14
C TRP A 136 -3.36 13.97 7.49
N ILE A 137 -4.29 14.40 8.34
CA ILE A 137 -4.68 13.69 9.56
C ILE A 137 -6.11 13.18 9.36
N VAL A 138 -6.28 11.87 9.48
CA VAL A 138 -7.55 11.18 9.23
C VAL A 138 -7.89 10.31 10.43
N SER A 139 -9.13 10.39 10.90
CA SER A 139 -9.72 9.44 11.85
C SER A 139 -10.89 8.70 11.22
N ALA A 140 -11.01 7.41 11.54
CA ALA A 140 -12.07 6.57 11.01
C ALA A 140 -12.54 5.55 12.05
N ARG A 141 -13.80 5.14 11.91
CA ARG A 141 -14.39 4.07 12.71
C ARG A 141 -14.28 2.75 11.96
N LEU A 142 -13.81 1.72 12.66
CA LEU A 142 -13.72 0.34 12.15
C LEU A 142 -15.08 -0.39 12.17
N ASP A 143 -16.05 0.11 12.95
CA ASP A 143 -17.41 -0.43 13.03
C ASP A 143 -18.42 0.29 12.14
N GLU A 144 -18.01 1.36 11.45
CA GLU A 144 -18.77 1.94 10.35
C GLU A 144 -18.34 1.25 9.06
N PRO A 145 -19.29 0.81 8.20
CA PRO A 145 -18.93 0.28 6.90
C PRO A 145 -18.12 1.36 6.20
N PRO A 146 -16.88 1.08 5.80
CA PRO A 146 -16.08 2.10 5.19
C PRO A 146 -16.78 2.52 3.89
N LEU A 147 -16.68 3.80 3.53
CA LEU A 147 -17.22 4.31 2.28
C LEU A 147 -16.55 3.54 1.13
N THR A 148 -17.20 2.46 0.70
CA THR A 148 -16.79 1.55 -0.38
C THR A 148 -15.32 1.14 -0.34
N VAL A 149 -14.95 0.21 0.54
CA VAL A 149 -13.67 -0.51 0.42
C VAL A 149 -13.99 -1.86 -0.24
N ALA A 150 -13.21 -2.23 -1.24
CA ALA A 150 -13.25 -3.55 -1.86
C ALA A 150 -12.90 -4.61 -0.80
N GLU A 151 -13.92 -5.09 -0.09
CA GLU A 151 -13.80 -6.16 0.87
C GLU A 151 -13.34 -7.45 0.16
N ASP A 152 -12.33 -8.10 0.75
CA ASP A 152 -11.87 -9.50 0.56
C ASP A 152 -10.39 -9.72 0.22
N VAL A 153 -9.55 -8.69 0.02
CA VAL A 153 -8.13 -8.92 -0.32
C VAL A 153 -7.24 -9.02 0.92
N ASP A 154 -6.61 -10.19 1.14
CA ASP A 154 -5.59 -10.41 2.16
C ASP A 154 -4.22 -9.90 1.66
N LEU A 155 -3.74 -8.80 2.25
CA LEU A 155 -2.48 -8.17 1.87
C LEU A 155 -1.24 -8.81 2.52
N SER A 156 -1.42 -9.84 3.34
CA SER A 156 -0.32 -10.62 3.90
C SER A 156 0.14 -11.75 2.96
N GLU A 157 -0.72 -12.17 2.04
CA GLU A 157 -0.45 -13.23 1.05
C GLU A 157 -0.19 -12.60 -0.32
N LEU A 158 1.07 -12.26 -0.57
CA LEU A 158 1.50 -11.72 -1.87
C LEU A 158 1.30 -12.76 -2.98
N ASP A 159 0.51 -12.41 -4.00
CA ASP A 159 0.22 -13.29 -5.13
C ASP A 159 1.27 -13.23 -6.24
N CYS A 160 1.72 -12.02 -6.59
CA CYS A 160 2.61 -11.82 -7.72
C CYS A 160 3.42 -10.53 -7.57
N LYS A 161 4.71 -10.58 -7.94
CA LYS A 161 5.50 -9.38 -8.19
C LYS A 161 5.67 -9.18 -9.69
N VAL A 162 5.54 -7.95 -10.18
CA VAL A 162 5.94 -7.57 -11.53
C VAL A 162 7.02 -6.50 -11.44
N PHE A 163 8.20 -6.80 -11.93
CA PHE A 163 9.32 -5.87 -11.99
C PHE A 163 9.25 -5.11 -13.31
N VAL A 164 9.43 -3.79 -13.27
CA VAL A 164 9.24 -2.90 -14.43
C VAL A 164 10.42 -1.95 -14.58
N HIS A 165 10.92 -1.79 -15.80
CA HIS A 165 11.97 -0.84 -16.17
C HIS A 165 11.52 0.07 -17.30
N GLY A 166 11.98 1.32 -17.25
CA GLY A 166 11.73 2.35 -18.26
C GLY A 166 10.42 3.10 -18.04
N ALA A 167 9.77 2.94 -16.88
CA ALA A 167 8.61 3.73 -16.55
C ALA A 167 9.03 5.17 -16.15
N PRO A 168 8.21 6.17 -16.44
CA PRO A 168 8.52 7.58 -16.14
C PRO A 168 8.43 7.93 -14.65
N GLY A 169 7.76 7.10 -13.83
CA GLY A 169 7.70 7.23 -12.37
C GLY A 169 6.57 6.40 -11.74
N ARG A 170 6.59 6.29 -10.40
CA ARG A 170 5.66 5.47 -9.60
C ARG A 170 4.18 5.80 -9.83
N ALA A 171 3.83 7.09 -9.78
CA ALA A 171 2.44 7.55 -9.93
C ALA A 171 1.89 7.22 -11.33
N GLU A 172 2.68 7.45 -12.38
CA GLU A 172 2.26 7.17 -13.75
C GLU A 172 2.17 5.67 -14.03
N LEU A 173 3.11 4.87 -13.53
CA LEU A 173 3.04 3.41 -13.62
C LEU A 173 1.81 2.86 -12.88
N SER A 174 1.50 3.41 -11.70
CA SER A 174 0.29 3.05 -10.95
C SER A 174 -0.99 3.35 -11.75
N ALA A 175 -1.08 4.55 -12.34
CA ALA A 175 -2.21 4.93 -13.18
C ALA A 175 -2.35 4.03 -14.42
N TRP A 176 -1.23 3.61 -15.03
CA TRP A 176 -1.26 2.69 -16.17
C TRP A 176 -1.75 1.30 -15.77
N ILE A 177 -1.28 0.75 -14.65
CA ILE A 177 -1.73 -0.55 -14.15
C ILE A 177 -3.21 -0.50 -13.80
N ALA A 178 -3.65 0.54 -13.08
CA ALA A 178 -5.07 0.75 -12.76
C ALA A 178 -5.94 0.82 -14.02
N GLY A 179 -5.46 1.45 -15.10
CA GLY A 179 -6.18 1.52 -16.37
C GLY A 179 -6.16 0.21 -17.20
N ALA A 180 -5.19 -0.68 -16.94
CA ALA A 180 -5.07 -1.95 -17.64
C ALA A 180 -5.95 -3.07 -17.05
N VAL A 181 -6.48 -2.88 -15.84
CA VAL A 181 -7.26 -3.89 -15.11
C VAL A 181 -8.59 -3.33 -14.60
N ASP A 182 -9.66 -4.05 -14.91
CA ASP A 182 -10.96 -3.90 -14.26
C ASP A 182 -11.24 -5.18 -13.50
N ALA A 183 -10.45 -5.40 -12.43
CA ALA A 183 -10.46 -6.65 -11.68
C ALA A 183 -11.00 -6.40 -10.27
N GLU A 184 -12.28 -6.67 -10.07
CA GLU A 184 -12.84 -6.74 -8.72
C GLU A 184 -12.05 -7.74 -7.86
N GLY A 185 -11.65 -7.31 -6.65
CA GLY A 185 -10.88 -8.15 -5.74
C GLY A 185 -9.39 -8.24 -6.10
N LEU A 186 -8.85 -7.28 -6.84
CA LEU A 186 -7.41 -7.05 -6.97
C LEU A 186 -7.02 -5.77 -6.23
N GLU A 187 -5.96 -5.87 -5.44
CA GLU A 187 -5.24 -4.72 -4.89
C GLU A 187 -3.79 -4.78 -5.39
N PHE A 188 -3.19 -3.62 -5.67
CA PHE A 188 -1.80 -3.59 -6.08
C PHE A 188 -1.09 -2.34 -5.56
N PHE A 189 0.22 -2.45 -5.44
CA PHE A 189 1.10 -1.35 -5.01
C PHE A 189 2.27 -1.25 -5.98
N VAL A 190 2.67 -0.03 -6.30
CA VAL A 190 3.88 0.27 -7.07
C VAL A 190 4.89 0.92 -6.14
N ASP A 191 6.11 0.42 -6.15
CA ASP A 191 7.20 0.93 -5.33
C ASP A 191 8.51 0.98 -6.13
N ASP A 192 9.49 1.72 -5.64
CA ASP A 192 10.84 1.69 -6.20
C ASP A 192 11.52 0.37 -5.86
N ASN A 193 12.28 -0.18 -6.81
CA ASN A 193 13.01 -1.41 -6.58
C ASN A 193 14.34 -1.09 -5.87
N GLU A 194 14.33 -1.10 -4.54
CA GLU A 194 15.53 -0.83 -3.72
C GLU A 194 16.68 -1.82 -3.97
N GLU A 195 16.41 -2.99 -4.57
CA GLU A 195 17.44 -3.96 -4.95
C GLU A 195 18.12 -3.62 -6.29
N ALA A 196 17.61 -2.62 -7.01
CA ALA A 196 18.19 -2.13 -8.26
C ALA A 196 19.52 -1.38 -7.98
N GLY A 197 20.65 -2.02 -8.31
CA GLY A 197 21.96 -1.34 -8.35
C GLY A 197 23.01 -1.86 -7.37
N ALA A 198 22.75 -2.89 -6.57
CA ALA A 198 23.72 -3.40 -5.59
C ALA A 198 24.77 -4.40 -6.16
N GLY A 199 24.71 -4.78 -7.44
CA GLY A 199 25.69 -5.70 -8.01
C GLY A 199 25.46 -6.02 -9.48
N SER A 200 26.50 -6.54 -10.15
CA SER A 200 26.51 -6.89 -11.58
C SER A 200 25.66 -8.13 -11.92
N GLY A 201 24.41 -8.19 -11.45
CA GLY A 201 23.52 -9.33 -11.59
C GLY A 201 22.04 -8.96 -11.74
N PHE A 202 21.48 -9.37 -12.88
CA PHE A 202 20.08 -9.74 -13.19
C PHE A 202 18.87 -8.83 -12.88
N LEU A 203 18.94 -7.74 -12.10
CA LEU A 203 17.74 -6.93 -11.80
C LEU A 203 17.96 -5.45 -12.14
N PHE A 204 17.84 -5.13 -13.43
CA PHE A 204 17.78 -3.75 -13.95
C PHE A 204 16.32 -3.31 -14.08
N PHE A 205 15.57 -3.37 -12.98
CA PHE A 205 14.18 -2.88 -12.95
C PHE A 205 14.07 -1.74 -11.96
N ASP A 206 13.48 -0.62 -12.39
CA ASP A 206 13.39 0.61 -11.58
C ASP A 206 12.28 0.49 -10.53
N HIS A 207 11.24 -0.28 -10.84
CA HIS A 207 10.07 -0.42 -9.99
C HIS A 207 9.67 -1.88 -9.77
N VAL A 208 8.99 -2.12 -8.67
CA VAL A 208 8.32 -3.37 -8.35
C VAL A 208 6.85 -3.12 -8.09
N CYS A 209 6.01 -3.92 -8.72
CA CYS A 209 4.56 -3.90 -8.55
C CYS A 209 4.14 -5.17 -7.81
N GLU A 210 3.51 -5.03 -6.65
CA GLU A 210 3.03 -6.14 -5.84
C GLU A 210 1.52 -6.27 -5.98
N PHE A 211 1.03 -7.45 -6.38
CA PHE A 211 -0.38 -7.73 -6.61
C PHE A 211 -0.91 -8.71 -5.56
N TYR A 212 -2.13 -8.45 -5.12
CA TYR A 212 -2.85 -9.22 -4.11
C TYR A 212 -4.27 -9.46 -4.59
N PHE A 213 -4.69 -10.70 -4.65
CA PHE A 213 -6.02 -11.08 -5.09
C PHE A 213 -6.84 -11.60 -3.91
N ALA A 214 -8.12 -11.23 -3.88
CA ALA A 214 -9.06 -11.79 -2.93
C ALA A 214 -9.10 -13.33 -3.07
N PRO A 215 -9.25 -14.10 -1.98
CA PRO A 215 -9.32 -15.56 -2.03
C PRO A 215 -10.41 -16.08 -2.98
N ARG A 216 -11.46 -15.30 -3.23
CA ARG A 216 -12.54 -15.62 -4.18
C ARG A 216 -12.14 -15.52 -5.65
N VAL A 217 -11.07 -14.80 -6.00
CA VAL A 217 -10.61 -14.68 -7.38
C VAL A 217 -9.93 -15.98 -7.79
N SER A 218 -10.46 -16.62 -8.83
CA SER A 218 -9.93 -17.89 -9.33
C SER A 218 -8.51 -17.75 -9.87
N LEU A 219 -7.68 -18.80 -9.74
CA LEU A 219 -6.32 -18.79 -10.28
C LEU A 219 -6.26 -18.44 -11.78
N ASP A 220 -7.25 -18.87 -12.56
CA ASP A 220 -7.32 -18.56 -13.99
C ASP A 220 -7.60 -17.08 -14.26
N ASP A 221 -8.38 -16.41 -13.41
CA ASP A 221 -8.62 -14.98 -13.52
C ASP A 221 -7.41 -14.17 -13.00
N ARG A 222 -6.70 -14.66 -11.97
CA ARG A 222 -5.40 -14.09 -11.54
C ARG A 222 -4.39 -14.11 -12.69
N ILE A 223 -4.19 -15.28 -13.31
CA ILE A 223 -3.30 -15.47 -14.48
C ILE A 223 -3.69 -14.54 -15.63
N ARG A 224 -4.99 -14.44 -15.96
CA ARG A 224 -5.48 -13.57 -17.03
C ARG A 224 -5.17 -12.10 -16.75
N THR A 225 -5.37 -11.67 -15.50
CA THR A 225 -5.16 -10.30 -15.06
C THR A 225 -3.67 -9.92 -15.13
N VAL A 226 -2.80 -10.74 -14.53
CA VAL A 226 -1.34 -10.52 -14.59
C VAL A 226 -0.83 -10.57 -16.03
N SER A 227 -1.34 -11.48 -16.86
CA SER A 227 -0.96 -11.55 -18.29
C SER A 227 -1.38 -10.29 -19.06
N ALA A 228 -2.56 -9.73 -18.75
CA ALA A 228 -3.04 -8.49 -19.39
C ALA A 228 -2.18 -7.29 -19.00
N ILE A 229 -1.77 -7.19 -17.73
CA ILE A 229 -0.84 -6.17 -17.24
C ILE A 229 0.49 -6.26 -17.99
N LEU A 230 1.12 -7.45 -18.03
CA LEU A 230 2.38 -7.65 -18.74
C LEU A 230 2.27 -7.25 -20.22
N ALA A 231 1.19 -7.66 -20.89
CA ALA A 231 0.95 -7.32 -22.29
C ALA A 231 0.74 -5.81 -22.51
N ASP A 232 0.13 -5.09 -21.56
CA ASP A 232 0.00 -3.63 -21.65
C ASP A 232 1.34 -2.92 -21.44
N LEU A 233 2.12 -3.32 -20.43
CA LEU A 233 3.45 -2.78 -20.16
C LEU A 233 4.38 -2.97 -21.38
N TRP A 234 4.36 -4.15 -22.00
CA TRP A 234 5.16 -4.40 -23.22
C TRP A 234 4.68 -3.61 -24.43
N ARG A 235 3.36 -3.41 -24.60
CA ARG A 235 2.83 -2.52 -25.67
C ARG A 235 3.31 -1.08 -25.50
N ARG A 236 3.59 -0.66 -24.28
CA ARG A 236 4.20 0.64 -23.94
C ARG A 236 5.72 0.65 -24.05
N SER A 237 6.32 -0.43 -24.56
CA SER A 237 7.78 -0.60 -24.68
C SER A 237 8.53 -0.61 -23.35
N LEU A 238 7.85 -0.97 -22.25
CA LEU A 238 8.49 -1.17 -20.95
C LEU A 238 9.04 -2.59 -20.86
N SER A 239 10.17 -2.75 -20.18
CA SER A 239 10.66 -4.10 -19.86
C SER A 239 10.01 -4.56 -18.57
N ALA A 240 9.27 -5.66 -18.62
CA ALA A 240 8.56 -6.17 -17.46
C ALA A 240 8.65 -7.69 -17.34
N VAL A 241 8.81 -8.20 -16.11
CA VAL A 241 8.80 -9.64 -15.78
C VAL A 241 8.02 -9.89 -14.51
N ALA A 242 7.31 -11.02 -14.44
CA ALA A 242 6.57 -11.44 -13.25
C ALA A 242 7.31 -12.53 -12.49
N ALA A 243 7.15 -12.56 -11.17
CA ALA A 243 7.58 -13.63 -10.28
C ALA A 243 6.38 -14.06 -9.42
N CYS A 244 5.90 -15.29 -9.63
CA CYS A 244 4.75 -15.88 -8.94
C CYS A 244 4.71 -17.40 -9.14
N ASP A 245 3.95 -18.11 -8.32
CA ASP A 245 3.84 -19.59 -8.37
C ASP A 245 3.18 -20.14 -9.66
N TYR A 246 2.64 -19.24 -10.50
CA TYR A 246 1.99 -19.56 -11.77
C TYR A 246 2.65 -18.89 -12.97
N GLU A 247 3.92 -18.47 -12.84
CA GLU A 247 4.67 -17.79 -13.90
C GLU A 247 4.73 -18.58 -15.22
N GLU A 248 4.85 -19.90 -15.15
CA GLU A 248 4.84 -20.80 -16.34
C GLU A 248 3.53 -20.75 -17.13
N ARG A 249 2.45 -20.29 -16.49
CA ARG A 249 1.10 -20.18 -17.09
C ARG A 249 0.81 -18.77 -17.59
N LEU A 250 1.62 -17.78 -17.23
CA LEU A 250 1.48 -16.43 -17.74
C LEU A 250 1.68 -16.43 -19.25
N LEU A 251 0.78 -15.76 -19.96
CA LEU A 251 0.78 -15.67 -21.44
C LEU A 251 0.65 -17.03 -22.16
N GLY A 252 0.22 -18.08 -21.45
CA GLY A 252 -0.26 -19.34 -22.02
C GLY A 252 -1.68 -19.23 -22.59
N ASN A 253 -1.84 -18.56 -23.76
CA ASN A 253 -2.93 -18.73 -24.74
C ASN A 253 -2.74 -17.80 -25.95
N GLU A 254 -1.57 -17.83 -26.60
CA GLU A 254 -1.32 -17.07 -27.84
C GLU A 254 -2.35 -17.39 -28.95
N GLU A 255 -2.96 -18.58 -28.95
CA GLU A 255 -3.98 -18.96 -29.94
C GLU A 255 -5.32 -18.22 -29.79
N ARG A 256 -5.66 -17.67 -28.61
CA ARG A 256 -6.98 -17.05 -28.37
C ARG A 256 -6.99 -15.52 -28.52
N LEU A 257 -5.85 -14.87 -28.32
CA LEU A 257 -5.71 -13.42 -28.46
C LEU A 257 -5.44 -13.01 -29.92
N LEU A 258 -4.73 -13.84 -30.69
CA LEU A 258 -4.50 -13.62 -32.13
C LEU A 258 -5.60 -14.22 -33.02
N GLY A 259 -6.43 -15.14 -32.50
CA GLY A 259 -7.45 -15.87 -33.26
C GLY A 259 -8.74 -15.10 -33.57
N LYS A 260 -8.96 -13.90 -33.01
CA LYS A 260 -10.17 -13.10 -33.28
C LYS A 260 -10.06 -12.15 -34.47
N GLU A 261 -8.86 -11.93 -35.03
CA GLU A 261 -8.69 -11.06 -36.21
C GLU A 261 -8.77 -11.78 -37.57
N ARG A 262 -8.79 -13.12 -37.62
CA ARG A 262 -8.79 -13.85 -38.91
C ARG A 262 -10.16 -14.28 -39.46
N SER A 263 -11.26 -14.06 -38.74
CA SER A 263 -12.58 -14.55 -39.19
C SER A 263 -13.43 -13.53 -39.95
N LYS A 264 -12.85 -12.50 -40.58
CA LYS A 264 -13.59 -11.56 -41.44
C LYS A 264 -13.02 -11.34 -42.85
N GLN A 265 -12.09 -12.17 -43.32
CA GLN A 265 -11.65 -12.15 -44.72
C GLN A 265 -11.61 -13.55 -45.32
N THR A 266 -12.78 -14.12 -45.61
CA THR A 266 -12.92 -15.11 -46.68
C THR A 266 -14.38 -15.20 -47.10
N GLU A 267 -14.82 -14.21 -47.87
CA GLU A 267 -15.93 -14.37 -48.81
C GLU A 267 -15.81 -13.27 -49.87
N SER A 268 -15.08 -13.57 -50.94
CA SER A 268 -15.33 -13.04 -52.29
C SER A 268 -14.27 -13.58 -53.24
N SER A 269 -14.64 -14.53 -54.08
CA SER A 269 -14.53 -14.44 -55.55
C SER A 269 -14.44 -15.85 -56.15
N ASP A 270 -15.53 -16.23 -56.82
CA ASP A 270 -15.59 -17.25 -57.87
C ASP A 270 -14.45 -17.12 -58.89
N PRO A 271 -14.07 -18.23 -59.53
CA PRO A 271 -13.65 -18.19 -60.92
C PRO A 271 -14.62 -18.96 -61.82
N MET A 272 -14.84 -18.36 -63.00
CA MET A 272 -15.49 -18.89 -64.19
C MET A 272 -15.04 -20.30 -64.59
#